data_AF-A0A2K6T459-F1
#
_entry.id   AF-A0A2K6T459-F1
#
_cell.length_a   1.000
_cell.length_b   1.000
_cell.length_c   1.000
_cell.angle_alpha   90.00
_cell.angle_beta   90.00
_cell.angle_gamma   90.00
#
_symmetry.space_group_name_H-M   'P 1'
#
loop_
_entity.id
_entity.type
_entity.pdbx_description
1 polymer ?
#
loop_
_entity_poly.entity_id
_entity_poly.type
_entity_poly.pdbx_seq_one_letter_code
_entity_poly.pdbx_strand_id
1 'polypeptide(L)'
;MSGACAPRGRRSLLPWIGCTRSLDWSRSPMRGRCTSCPGWRGRSFRPGTAVGSTHSSTARRLFTSICCTKTNPATSFTVVVAFSRSLLLQARGFIDTQLNTKDPLPTIASREEVEATKNHVLETFYPISPTIDLYECNVYDGKDHTGFQEGYPYPCPHTLYLLDKANSRRRRFQPDQLRAKMILFAFGSALARARLLYGNDAKVLEQPVVVQSVGTDGRVFHFLVFQLNTTDLASNEGVKNLAWVDSDQLLYQHFWCLPVIKKRVVVEPVGPVGFKPETFRKFLALYLHGAV
;
A
#
# COMPACT_ATOMS: atom_id res chain seq x y z
N MET A 1 -47.82 -25.67 -22.00
CA MET A 1 -47.01 -25.45 -23.21
C MET A 1 -46.83 -23.95 -23.40
N SER A 2 -45.58 -23.51 -23.43
CA SER A 2 -45.09 -22.24 -23.98
C SER A 2 -45.55 -20.94 -23.30
N GLY A 3 -44.95 -20.62 -22.15
CA GLY A 3 -44.94 -19.27 -21.59
C GLY A 3 -43.91 -18.38 -22.30
N ALA A 4 -44.34 -17.21 -22.77
CA ALA A 4 -43.49 -16.18 -23.35
C ALA A 4 -43.09 -15.18 -22.25
N CYS A 5 -41.79 -15.11 -21.96
CA CYS A 5 -41.20 -14.11 -21.07
C CYS A 5 -41.02 -12.78 -21.81
N ALA A 6 -41.63 -11.72 -21.29
CA ALA A 6 -41.32 -10.32 -21.61
C ALA A 6 -39.94 -9.91 -21.05
N PRO A 7 -39.25 -8.92 -21.67
CA PRO A 7 -37.90 -8.53 -21.26
C PRO A 7 -37.95 -7.67 -20.00
N ARG A 8 -37.37 -8.15 -18.90
CA ARG A 8 -37.16 -7.33 -17.68
C ARG A 8 -35.90 -6.47 -17.83
N GLY A 9 -36.15 -5.17 -17.97
CA GLY A 9 -35.59 -4.13 -17.11
C GLY A 9 -34.07 -4.00 -17.03
N ARG A 10 -33.56 -2.97 -17.70
CA ARG A 10 -32.28 -2.31 -17.39
C ARG A 10 -32.13 -2.15 -15.87
N ARG A 11 -31.06 -2.72 -15.29
CA ARG A 11 -30.63 -2.35 -13.94
C ARG A 11 -29.75 -1.10 -14.03
N SER A 12 -30.30 -0.06 -13.44
CA SER A 12 -29.73 1.25 -13.17
C SER A 12 -28.34 1.18 -12.57
N LEU A 13 -27.44 1.96 -13.18
CA LEU A 13 -26.23 2.49 -12.58
C LEU A 13 -26.61 3.27 -11.31
N LEU A 14 -26.08 2.87 -10.16
CA LEU A 14 -25.98 3.73 -9.00
C LEU A 14 -24.50 4.12 -8.87
N PRO A 15 -24.14 5.39 -9.09
CA PRO A 15 -22.79 5.86 -8.80
C PRO A 15 -22.66 6.00 -7.28
N TRP A 16 -21.75 5.23 -6.69
CA TRP A 16 -21.30 5.48 -5.33
C TRP A 16 -20.49 6.78 -5.31
N ILE A 17 -21.05 7.81 -4.67
CA ILE A 17 -20.36 9.06 -4.38
C ILE A 17 -19.86 8.95 -2.93
N GLY A 18 -18.83 8.13 -2.74
CA GLY A 18 -17.95 8.25 -1.59
C GLY A 18 -16.90 9.30 -1.93
N CYS A 19 -16.64 10.26 -1.04
CA CYS A 19 -15.67 11.33 -1.26
C CYS A 19 -14.23 10.76 -1.26
N THR A 20 -13.86 10.08 -2.35
CA THR A 20 -12.49 9.64 -2.62
C THR A 20 -11.74 10.81 -3.25
N ARG A 21 -11.03 11.56 -2.42
CA ARG A 21 -9.96 12.41 -2.95
C ARG A 21 -8.85 11.50 -3.45
N SER A 22 -8.80 11.32 -4.77
CA SER A 22 -7.61 10.82 -5.44
C SER A 22 -6.48 11.80 -5.15
N LEU A 23 -5.40 11.32 -4.50
CA LEU A 23 -4.14 12.05 -4.52
C LEU A 23 -3.69 12.12 -5.97
N ASP A 24 -3.50 13.33 -6.49
CA ASP A 24 -2.96 13.53 -7.83
C ASP A 24 -1.47 13.19 -7.82
N TRP A 25 -1.16 11.94 -8.18
CA TRP A 25 0.21 11.40 -8.22
C TRP A 25 1.03 11.94 -9.41
N SER A 26 0.53 12.93 -10.17
CA SER A 26 1.14 13.33 -11.45
C SER A 26 2.15 14.49 -11.39
N ARG A 27 2.39 15.11 -10.22
CA ARG A 27 3.33 16.24 -10.12
C ARG A 27 4.61 15.93 -9.35
N SER A 28 5.66 15.56 -10.10
CA SER A 28 7.05 15.72 -9.65
C SER A 28 7.51 17.17 -9.91
N PRO A 29 8.09 17.89 -8.94
CA PRO A 29 8.71 19.19 -9.20
C PRO A 29 10.12 18.99 -9.79
N MET A 30 10.20 18.85 -11.12
CA MET A 30 11.42 19.11 -11.87
C MET A 30 11.55 20.62 -12.08
N ARG A 31 12.40 21.30 -11.29
CA ARG A 31 13.17 22.51 -11.66
C ARG A 31 14.03 22.97 -10.48
N GLY A 32 15.22 22.39 -10.35
CA GLY A 32 16.33 22.95 -9.60
C GLY A 32 17.50 23.18 -10.57
N ARG A 33 17.76 24.44 -10.90
CA ARG A 33 18.82 24.87 -11.83
C ARG A 33 20.13 24.90 -11.05
N CYS A 34 21.01 23.92 -11.24
CA CYS A 34 22.37 23.97 -10.68
C CYS A 34 23.26 24.86 -11.56
N THR A 35 23.52 26.08 -11.09
CA THR A 35 24.55 26.98 -11.61
C THR A 35 25.84 26.78 -10.83
N SER A 36 26.73 25.89 -11.28
CA SER A 36 28.16 25.93 -10.96
C SER A 36 28.91 24.78 -11.64
N CYS A 37 29.60 25.08 -12.73
CA CYS A 37 30.83 24.38 -13.17
C CYS A 37 31.51 25.24 -14.24
N PRO A 38 32.78 25.67 -14.06
CA PRO A 38 33.47 26.50 -15.03
C PRO A 38 34.06 25.65 -16.17
N GLY A 39 33.69 26.07 -17.39
CA GLY A 39 34.52 26.15 -18.60
C GLY A 39 35.42 24.98 -18.99
N TRP A 40 35.06 24.31 -20.10
CA TRP A 40 36.04 23.87 -21.10
C TRP A 40 35.50 24.21 -22.49
N ARG A 41 36.22 25.09 -23.20
CA ARG A 41 35.95 25.50 -24.59
C ARG A 41 36.25 24.34 -25.54
N GLY A 42 35.45 24.25 -26.60
CA GLY A 42 35.67 23.27 -27.67
C GLY A 42 36.90 23.57 -28.53
N ARG A 43 37.36 22.53 -29.24
CA ARG A 43 37.99 22.62 -30.56
C ARG A 43 37.74 21.33 -31.34
N SER A 44 37.22 21.52 -32.55
CA SER A 44 37.18 20.57 -33.65
C SER A 44 38.57 20.37 -34.27
N PHE A 45 38.92 19.16 -34.72
CA PHE A 45 39.68 18.88 -35.96
C PHE A 45 39.68 17.37 -36.28
N ARG A 46 39.49 17.01 -37.56
CA ARG A 46 39.79 15.69 -38.20
C ARG A 46 41.09 15.83 -39.02
N PRO A 47 41.64 14.78 -39.68
CA PRO A 47 41.84 13.38 -39.33
C PRO A 47 43.34 12.96 -39.44
N GLY A 48 43.74 11.81 -38.88
CA GLY A 48 45.07 11.23 -39.10
C GLY A 48 45.17 9.79 -38.63
N THR A 49 45.68 8.92 -39.50
CA THR A 49 45.79 7.46 -39.38
C THR A 49 47.05 7.05 -38.60
N ALA A 50 46.94 6.09 -37.66
CA ALA A 50 47.83 4.91 -37.51
C ALA A 50 47.63 4.19 -36.15
N VAL A 51 47.26 2.91 -36.26
CA VAL A 51 47.72 1.70 -35.52
C VAL A 51 48.19 1.85 -34.06
N GLY A 52 47.54 1.13 -33.14
CA GLY A 52 48.14 0.76 -31.85
C GLY A 52 47.16 0.26 -30.79
N SER A 53 47.13 -1.06 -30.62
CA SER A 53 46.78 -1.84 -29.40
C SER A 53 45.53 -1.48 -28.56
N THR A 54 44.62 -2.46 -28.56
CA THR A 54 43.60 -2.78 -27.56
C THR A 54 43.91 -2.37 -26.11
N HIS A 55 43.05 -1.51 -25.55
CA HIS A 55 42.59 -1.60 -24.17
C HIS A 55 41.12 -1.16 -24.12
N SER A 56 40.21 -2.12 -23.97
CA SER A 56 38.81 -1.83 -23.68
C SER A 56 38.72 -1.28 -22.25
N SER A 57 38.69 0.04 -22.11
CA SER A 57 38.24 0.66 -20.87
C SER A 57 36.73 0.45 -20.78
N THR A 58 36.31 -0.63 -20.14
CA THR A 58 34.94 -0.81 -19.70
C THR A 58 34.65 0.32 -18.71
N ALA A 59 34.01 1.37 -19.21
CA ALA A 59 33.38 2.38 -18.38
C ALA A 59 32.36 1.63 -17.51
N ARG A 60 32.76 1.29 -16.28
CA ARG A 60 31.84 0.83 -15.25
C ARG A 60 30.81 1.93 -15.10
N ARG A 61 29.61 1.68 -15.62
CA ARG A 61 28.43 2.43 -15.23
C ARG A 61 28.35 2.26 -13.72
N LEU A 62 28.71 3.31 -12.99
CA LEU A 62 28.41 3.46 -11.58
C LEU A 62 26.88 3.40 -11.50
N PHE A 63 26.35 2.20 -11.31
CA PHE A 63 25.07 2.03 -10.65
C PHE A 63 25.29 2.53 -9.24
N THR A 64 25.03 3.82 -9.02
CA THR A 64 24.73 4.33 -7.69
C THR A 64 23.47 3.60 -7.23
N SER A 65 23.69 2.47 -6.56
CA SER A 65 22.69 1.87 -5.68
C SER A 65 22.27 2.96 -4.72
N ILE A 66 21.04 3.46 -4.86
CA ILE A 66 20.37 4.17 -3.77
C ILE A 66 20.12 3.08 -2.73
N CYS A 67 21.15 2.80 -1.94
CA CYS A 67 21.05 1.85 -0.87
C CYS A 67 20.21 2.55 0.20
N CYS A 68 18.92 2.22 0.28
CA CYS A 68 18.05 2.63 1.38
C CYS A 68 18.50 1.91 2.66
N THR A 69 19.69 2.25 3.18
CA THR A 69 20.35 1.67 4.37
C THR A 69 19.56 1.85 5.66
N LYS A 70 18.43 2.55 5.59
CA LYS A 70 17.49 2.79 6.69
C LYS A 70 16.26 1.87 6.66
N THR A 71 16.17 0.94 5.73
CA THR A 71 15.01 0.03 5.60
C THR A 71 15.40 -1.42 5.83
N ASN A 72 14.47 -2.22 6.38
CA ASN A 72 14.64 -3.66 6.49
C ASN A 72 13.33 -4.40 6.17
N PRO A 73 13.29 -5.24 5.12
CA PRO A 73 12.17 -6.13 4.89
C PRO A 73 12.26 -7.34 5.83
N ALA A 74 11.24 -7.54 6.66
CA ALA A 74 11.07 -8.72 7.49
C ALA A 74 9.95 -9.60 6.93
N THR A 75 10.16 -10.91 6.90
CA THR A 75 9.13 -11.90 6.52
C THR A 75 8.48 -12.51 7.75
N SER A 76 7.21 -12.90 7.63
CA SER A 76 6.48 -13.66 8.66
C SER A 76 6.30 -12.92 9.98
N PHE A 77 5.54 -11.81 9.92
CA PHE A 77 5.38 -10.90 11.05
C PHE A 77 4.02 -11.06 11.72
N THR A 78 3.98 -10.94 13.05
CA THR A 78 2.72 -10.99 13.81
C THR A 78 2.52 -9.67 14.53
N VAL A 79 1.43 -8.99 14.21
CA VAL A 79 0.92 -7.87 15.01
C VAL A 79 -0.27 -8.37 15.81
N VAL A 80 -0.28 -8.04 17.10
CA VAL A 80 -1.43 -8.24 17.98
C VAL A 80 -1.75 -6.91 18.63
N VAL A 81 -2.99 -6.46 18.52
CA VAL A 81 -3.42 -5.26 19.21
C VAL A 81 -4.88 -5.37 19.64
N ALA A 82 -5.15 -5.06 20.90
CA ALA A 82 -6.49 -5.08 21.47
C ALA A 82 -7.05 -3.66 21.62
N PHE A 83 -8.25 -3.38 21.15
CA PHE A 83 -8.86 -2.06 21.27
C PHE A 83 -10.35 -2.16 21.58
N SER A 84 -10.89 -1.16 22.26
CA SER A 84 -12.29 -1.09 22.64
C SER A 84 -13.06 -0.13 21.74
N ARG A 85 -14.25 -0.56 21.33
CA ARG A 85 -15.33 0.35 20.93
C ARG A 85 -16.48 0.17 21.93
N SER A 86 -17.60 -0.40 21.50
CA SER A 86 -18.63 -0.98 22.37
C SER A 86 -18.26 -2.37 22.91
N LEU A 87 -17.30 -3.03 22.25
CA LEU A 87 -16.81 -4.38 22.56
C LEU A 87 -15.28 -4.38 22.51
N LEU A 88 -14.67 -5.35 23.18
CA LEU A 88 -13.22 -5.61 23.08
C LEU A 88 -12.94 -6.34 21.77
N LEU A 89 -12.10 -5.73 20.93
CA LEU A 89 -11.68 -6.28 19.65
C LEU A 89 -10.17 -6.52 19.67
N GLN A 90 -9.71 -7.59 19.04
CA GLN A 90 -8.30 -7.85 18.87
C GLN A 90 -7.99 -8.10 17.39
N ALA A 91 -7.14 -7.25 16.82
CA ALA A 91 -6.57 -7.48 15.51
C ALA A 91 -5.30 -8.32 15.69
N ARG A 92 -5.35 -9.58 15.26
CA ARG A 92 -4.20 -10.46 15.18
C ARG A 92 -4.00 -10.87 13.75
N GLY A 93 -2.77 -10.80 13.27
CA GLY A 93 -2.53 -11.40 11.98
C GLY A 93 -1.10 -11.54 11.55
N PHE A 94 -0.96 -12.44 10.59
CA PHE A 94 0.26 -12.76 9.90
C PHE A 94 0.40 -11.87 8.67
N ILE A 95 1.49 -11.10 8.63
CA ILE A 95 1.86 -10.25 7.50
C ILE A 95 2.98 -10.98 6.75
N ASP A 96 2.80 -11.18 5.45
CA ASP A 96 3.77 -11.93 4.64
C ASP A 96 5.13 -11.24 4.64
N THR A 97 5.13 -9.92 4.38
CA THR A 97 6.34 -9.11 4.41
C THR A 97 6.02 -7.71 4.90
N GLN A 98 6.83 -7.22 5.83
CA GLN A 98 6.73 -5.87 6.36
C GLN A 98 8.04 -5.13 6.11
N LEU A 99 7.95 -4.01 5.41
CA LEU A 99 9.06 -3.07 5.28
C LEU A 99 9.07 -2.18 6.52
N ASN A 100 10.18 -2.20 7.25
CA ASN A 100 10.38 -1.33 8.40
C ASN A 100 11.45 -0.29 8.13
N THR A 101 11.39 0.79 8.89
CA THR A 101 12.26 1.97 8.80
C THR A 101 12.75 2.37 10.19
N LYS A 102 13.84 3.13 10.22
CA LYS A 102 14.31 3.80 11.45
C LYS A 102 13.40 4.97 11.81
N ASP A 103 13.15 5.82 10.82
CA ASP A 103 12.39 7.06 10.95
C ASP A 103 10.93 6.81 10.55
N PRO A 104 9.92 7.36 11.26
CA PRO A 104 8.51 7.20 10.90
C PRO A 104 8.17 7.93 9.60
N LEU A 105 7.12 7.48 8.91
CA LEU A 105 6.58 8.18 7.75
C LEU A 105 6.01 9.55 8.14
N PRO A 106 6.14 10.57 7.27
CA PRO A 106 5.57 11.88 7.52
C PRO A 106 4.04 11.83 7.49
N THR A 107 3.41 12.77 8.18
CA THR A 107 1.96 12.95 8.18
C THR A 107 1.48 13.41 6.81
N ILE A 108 0.30 12.93 6.40
CA ILE A 108 -0.28 13.24 5.09
C ILE A 108 -1.35 14.31 5.23
N ALA A 109 -2.33 14.09 6.10
CA ALA A 109 -3.39 15.06 6.35
C ALA A 109 -2.92 16.15 7.31
N SER A 110 -3.28 17.39 7.02
CA SER A 110 -3.03 18.53 7.92
C SER A 110 -3.92 18.45 9.16
N ARG A 111 -3.57 19.19 10.21
CA ARG A 111 -4.40 19.26 11.43
C ARG A 111 -5.82 19.74 11.14
N GLU A 112 -5.99 20.66 10.20
CA GLU A 112 -7.30 21.18 9.79
C GLU A 112 -8.17 20.09 9.14
N GLU A 113 -7.58 19.28 8.25
CA GLU A 113 -8.28 18.15 7.64
C GLU A 113 -8.69 17.10 8.67
N VAL A 114 -7.81 16.85 9.65
CA VAL A 114 -8.08 15.94 10.78
C VAL A 114 -9.20 16.48 11.67
N GLU A 115 -9.20 17.77 12.00
CA GLU A 115 -10.26 18.39 12.80
C GLU A 115 -11.61 18.39 12.08
N ALA A 116 -11.62 18.57 10.76
CA ALA A 116 -12.83 18.51 9.95
C ALA A 116 -13.54 17.13 10.02
N THR A 117 -12.81 16.06 10.35
CA THR A 117 -13.39 14.70 10.50
C THR A 117 -14.35 14.57 11.69
N LYS A 118 -14.34 15.50 12.63
CA LYS A 118 -15.30 15.54 13.75
C LYS A 118 -16.74 15.52 13.25
N ASN A 119 -17.00 16.23 12.16
CA ASN A 119 -18.34 16.36 11.58
C ASN A 119 -18.76 15.14 10.75
N HIS A 120 -17.83 14.22 10.43
CA HIS A 120 -18.14 13.04 9.65
C HIS A 120 -18.81 11.98 10.52
N VAL A 121 -19.96 11.45 10.09
CA VAL A 121 -20.68 10.38 10.78
C VAL A 121 -20.33 9.06 10.11
N LEU A 122 -19.97 8.04 10.91
CA LEU A 122 -19.69 6.70 10.39
C LEU A 122 -20.98 6.03 9.91
N GLU A 123 -20.94 5.48 8.71
CA GLU A 123 -22.05 4.73 8.15
C GLU A 123 -22.33 3.46 8.99
N THR A 124 -23.61 3.12 9.10
CA THR A 124 -24.08 1.88 9.71
C THR A 124 -24.72 0.99 8.66
N PHE A 125 -24.56 -0.32 8.83
CA PHE A 125 -25.11 -1.34 7.94
C PHE A 125 -26.11 -2.24 8.69
N TYR A 126 -26.86 -1.66 9.63
CA TYR A 126 -27.95 -2.34 10.33
C TYR A 126 -28.88 -3.04 9.32
N PRO A 127 -29.26 -4.31 9.55
CA PRO A 127 -29.15 -5.07 10.80
C PRO A 127 -27.88 -5.90 10.98
N ILE A 128 -26.93 -5.85 10.04
CA ILE A 128 -25.72 -6.68 10.12
C ILE A 128 -24.82 -6.14 11.25
N SER A 129 -24.36 -7.02 12.13
CA SER A 129 -23.42 -6.65 13.20
C SER A 129 -22.03 -6.37 12.62
N PRO A 130 -21.30 -5.34 13.08
CA PRO A 130 -19.90 -5.12 12.72
C PRO A 130 -18.95 -6.28 13.07
N THR A 131 -19.40 -7.23 13.89
CA THR A 131 -18.62 -8.39 14.36
C THR A 131 -18.95 -9.70 13.64
N ILE A 132 -19.83 -9.70 12.63
CA ILE A 132 -20.41 -10.92 12.03
C ILE A 132 -19.39 -11.98 11.57
N ASP A 133 -18.25 -11.55 11.02
CA ASP A 133 -17.22 -12.44 10.48
C ASP A 133 -15.98 -12.55 11.39
N LEU A 134 -16.06 -12.05 12.63
CA LEU A 134 -14.96 -12.13 13.60
C LEU A 134 -15.03 -13.43 14.39
N TYR A 135 -13.85 -13.96 14.74
CA TYR A 135 -13.76 -15.11 15.62
C TYR A 135 -14.02 -14.69 17.08
N GLU A 136 -15.15 -15.12 17.63
CA GLU A 136 -15.50 -14.91 19.04
C GLU A 136 -14.67 -15.83 19.93
N CYS A 137 -13.94 -15.26 20.91
CA CYS A 137 -13.06 -16.00 21.80
C CYS A 137 -13.19 -15.51 23.25
N ASN A 138 -13.36 -16.46 24.17
CA ASN A 138 -13.46 -16.17 25.61
C ASN A 138 -12.10 -16.18 26.34
N VAL A 139 -11.09 -16.83 25.75
CA VAL A 139 -9.73 -16.93 26.30
C VAL A 139 -8.79 -16.14 25.41
N TYR A 140 -8.41 -14.95 25.87
CA TYR A 140 -7.56 -14.03 25.14
C TYR A 140 -6.48 -13.43 26.05
N ASP A 141 -5.36 -13.03 25.45
CA ASP A 141 -4.33 -12.23 26.11
C ASP A 141 -4.42 -10.80 25.56
N GLY A 142 -4.60 -9.83 26.46
CA GLY A 142 -4.76 -8.41 26.13
C GLY A 142 -3.44 -7.70 25.79
N LYS A 143 -2.33 -8.42 25.69
CA LYS A 143 -1.02 -7.84 25.38
C LYS A 143 -0.90 -7.43 23.92
N ASP A 144 -0.41 -6.22 23.72
CA ASP A 144 -0.04 -5.74 22.41
C ASP A 144 1.36 -6.22 22.04
N HIS A 145 1.51 -6.59 20.76
CA HIS A 145 2.77 -6.97 20.19
C HIS A 145 2.98 -6.23 18.89
N THR A 146 4.03 -5.39 18.85
CA THR A 146 4.46 -4.72 17.63
C THR A 146 5.05 -5.69 16.63
N GLY A 147 5.47 -6.89 17.08
CA GLY A 147 6.08 -7.98 16.31
C GLY A 147 7.61 -8.04 16.38
N PHE A 148 8.24 -7.06 17.05
CA PHE A 148 9.67 -7.07 17.37
C PHE A 148 9.91 -6.90 18.87
N GLN A 149 11.09 -7.32 19.33
CA GLN A 149 11.55 -6.99 20.68
C GLN A 149 11.96 -5.51 20.77
N GLU A 150 11.95 -5.00 21.99
CA GLU A 150 12.49 -3.67 22.29
C GLU A 150 13.97 -3.58 21.86
N GLY A 151 14.38 -2.42 21.37
CA GLY A 151 15.74 -2.21 20.84
C GLY A 151 15.96 -2.65 19.38
N TYR A 152 14.93 -3.17 18.69
CA TYR A 152 15.05 -3.49 17.27
C TYR A 152 15.41 -2.25 16.42
N PRO A 153 16.44 -2.31 15.55
CA PRO A 153 16.94 -1.11 14.85
C PRO A 153 15.96 -0.43 13.88
N TYR A 154 14.91 -1.14 13.44
CA TYR A 154 13.92 -0.63 12.48
C TYR A 154 12.51 -0.77 13.07
N PRO A 155 12.14 0.03 14.08
CA PRO A 155 10.90 -0.16 14.82
C PRO A 155 9.65 0.39 14.10
N CYS A 156 9.83 1.23 13.08
CA CYS A 156 8.73 1.93 12.43
C CYS A 156 8.20 1.14 11.22
N PRO A 157 6.95 0.64 11.24
CA PRO A 157 6.34 0.01 10.07
C PRO A 157 6.17 1.05 8.96
N HIS A 158 6.72 0.77 7.78
CA HIS A 158 6.62 1.62 6.60
C HIS A 158 5.51 1.11 5.67
N THR A 159 5.67 -0.10 5.11
CA THR A 159 4.71 -0.72 4.20
C THR A 159 4.45 -2.18 4.56
N LEU A 160 3.17 -2.56 4.66
CA LEU A 160 2.72 -3.94 4.84
C LEU A 160 2.38 -4.57 3.48
N TYR A 161 3.06 -5.64 3.09
CA TYR A 161 2.75 -6.40 1.88
C TYR A 161 1.91 -7.63 2.22
N LEU A 162 0.68 -7.67 1.69
CA LEU A 162 -0.27 -8.77 1.88
C LEU A 162 -0.50 -9.47 0.55
N LEU A 163 -0.16 -10.76 0.48
CA LEU A 163 -0.31 -11.56 -0.73
C LEU A 163 -1.44 -12.58 -0.55
N ASP A 164 -2.43 -12.52 -1.43
CA ASP A 164 -3.41 -13.60 -1.55
C ASP A 164 -2.80 -14.76 -2.35
N LYS A 165 -2.24 -15.73 -1.62
CA LYS A 165 -1.57 -16.92 -2.16
C LYS A 165 -2.54 -18.04 -2.55
N ALA A 166 -3.85 -17.89 -2.33
CA ALA A 166 -4.77 -19.00 -2.51
C ALA A 166 -4.98 -19.31 -4.01
N ASN A 167 -4.56 -20.51 -4.44
CA ASN A 167 -4.75 -20.97 -5.83
C ASN A 167 -6.23 -21.20 -6.18
N SER A 168 -7.05 -21.60 -5.19
CA SER A 168 -8.47 -21.85 -5.40
C SER A 168 -9.26 -20.56 -5.30
N ARG A 169 -10.07 -20.25 -6.32
CA ARG A 169 -10.94 -19.07 -6.34
C ARG A 169 -11.83 -18.96 -5.10
N ARG A 170 -12.30 -20.09 -4.56
CA ARG A 170 -13.17 -20.11 -3.37
C ARG A 170 -12.45 -19.74 -2.07
N ARG A 171 -11.12 -19.86 -2.05
CA ARG A 171 -10.27 -19.53 -0.90
C ARG A 171 -9.60 -18.17 -1.02
N ARG A 172 -9.70 -17.51 -2.17
CA ARG A 172 -9.20 -16.15 -2.37
C ARG A 172 -10.12 -15.16 -1.70
N PHE A 173 -9.54 -14.10 -1.17
CA PHE A 173 -10.30 -12.96 -0.70
C PHE A 173 -10.97 -12.29 -1.88
N GLN A 174 -12.22 -11.86 -1.68
CA GLN A 174 -12.79 -10.88 -2.60
C GLN A 174 -12.00 -9.56 -2.50
N PRO A 175 -11.94 -8.74 -3.56
CA PRO A 175 -11.20 -7.48 -3.54
C PRO A 175 -11.54 -6.60 -2.32
N ASP A 176 -12.82 -6.50 -1.98
CA ASP A 176 -13.30 -5.72 -0.84
C ASP A 176 -12.83 -6.31 0.49
N GLN A 177 -12.84 -7.63 0.63
CA GLN A 177 -12.36 -8.32 1.83
C GLN A 177 -10.85 -8.15 2.01
N LEU A 178 -10.08 -8.20 0.91
CA LEU A 178 -8.64 -7.96 0.96
C LEU A 178 -8.34 -6.52 1.39
N ARG A 179 -9.09 -5.53 0.87
CA ARG A 179 -8.93 -4.13 1.29
C ARG A 179 -9.33 -3.89 2.74
N ALA A 180 -10.42 -4.50 3.21
CA ALA A 180 -10.81 -4.44 4.63
C ALA A 180 -9.71 -5.04 5.52
N LYS A 181 -9.14 -6.18 5.12
CA LYS A 181 -7.97 -6.79 5.78
C LYS A 181 -6.78 -5.82 5.80
N MET A 182 -6.43 -5.20 4.67
CA MET A 182 -5.34 -4.21 4.61
C MET A 182 -5.54 -3.07 5.61
N ILE A 183 -6.75 -2.51 5.67
CA ILE A 183 -7.10 -1.42 6.61
C ILE A 183 -6.92 -1.87 8.05
N LEU A 184 -7.48 -3.03 8.43
CA LEU A 184 -7.42 -3.52 9.80
C LEU A 184 -5.98 -3.79 10.25
N PHE A 185 -5.14 -4.33 9.37
CA PHE A 185 -3.73 -4.59 9.65
C PHE A 185 -2.91 -3.29 9.73
N ALA A 186 -3.10 -2.35 8.80
CA ALA A 186 -2.42 -1.06 8.85
C ALA A 186 -2.80 -0.26 10.11
N PHE A 187 -4.09 -0.24 10.44
CA PHE A 187 -4.59 0.30 11.71
C PHE A 187 -3.93 -0.38 12.91
N GLY A 188 -3.88 -1.71 12.91
CA GLY A 188 -3.34 -2.45 14.04
C GLY A 188 -1.85 -2.21 14.26
N SER A 189 -1.06 -2.18 13.17
CA SER A 189 0.36 -1.82 13.21
C SER A 189 0.57 -0.38 13.69
N ALA A 190 -0.24 0.56 13.23
CA ALA A 190 -0.16 1.96 13.66
C ALA A 190 -0.51 2.11 15.14
N LEU A 191 -1.55 1.41 15.61
CA LEU A 191 -1.99 1.48 17.01
C LEU A 191 -0.98 0.85 17.96
N ALA A 192 -0.43 -0.31 17.62
CA ALA A 192 0.65 -0.94 18.40
C ALA A 192 1.87 0.00 18.50
N ARG A 193 2.22 0.69 17.41
CA ARG A 193 3.29 1.69 17.42
C ARG A 193 2.95 2.92 18.28
N ALA A 194 1.74 3.45 18.16
CA ALA A 194 1.31 4.60 18.94
C ALA A 194 1.32 4.28 20.45
N ARG A 195 0.88 3.10 20.85
CA ARG A 195 0.92 2.68 22.26
C ARG A 195 2.32 2.53 22.81
N LEU A 196 3.25 2.01 22.00
CA LEU A 196 4.66 1.95 22.36
C LEU A 196 5.28 3.34 22.56
N LEU A 197 4.82 4.35 21.80
CA LEU A 197 5.36 5.72 21.85
C LEU A 197 4.69 6.61 22.90
N TYR A 198 3.37 6.51 23.05
CA TYR A 198 2.55 7.46 23.80
C TYR A 198 1.83 6.85 24.99
N GLY A 199 2.06 5.56 25.28
CA GLY A 199 1.35 4.80 26.31
C GLY A 199 -0.03 4.33 25.85
N ASN A 200 -0.74 3.65 26.76
CA ASN A 200 -2.03 3.02 26.48
C ASN A 200 -3.23 3.98 26.60
N ASP A 201 -2.99 5.26 26.83
CA ASP A 201 -4.05 6.25 27.03
C ASP A 201 -4.85 6.50 25.74
N ALA A 202 -6.17 6.59 25.88
CA ALA A 202 -7.07 6.99 24.82
C ALA A 202 -6.99 8.51 24.62
N LYS A 203 -6.42 8.96 23.50
CA LYS A 203 -6.25 10.39 23.20
C LYS A 203 -6.11 10.66 21.70
N VAL A 204 -6.31 11.92 21.33
CA VAL A 204 -5.89 12.43 20.02
C VAL A 204 -4.36 12.55 20.03
N LEU A 205 -3.71 12.02 19.00
CA LEU A 205 -2.27 11.99 18.88
C LEU A 205 -1.75 13.35 18.38
N GLU A 206 -0.75 13.89 19.05
CA GLU A 206 -0.05 15.10 18.61
C GLU A 206 0.74 14.85 17.31
N GLN A 207 1.31 13.65 17.20
CA GLN A 207 2.06 13.18 16.03
C GLN A 207 1.37 11.91 15.49
N PRO A 208 0.53 12.05 14.45
CA PRO A 208 -0.12 10.91 13.81
C PRO A 208 0.87 9.88 13.29
N VAL A 209 0.48 8.60 13.34
CA VAL A 209 1.29 7.48 12.82
C VAL A 209 0.77 7.06 11.46
N VAL A 210 1.63 7.07 10.44
CA VAL A 210 1.27 6.66 9.08
C VAL A 210 1.86 5.29 8.77
N VAL A 211 1.02 4.39 8.23
CA VAL A 211 1.41 3.05 7.78
C VAL A 211 0.79 2.80 6.41
N GLN A 212 1.60 2.31 5.46
CA GLN A 212 1.15 1.95 4.13
C GLN A 212 0.85 0.45 4.04
N SER A 213 0.03 0.05 3.08
CA SER A 213 -0.14 -1.35 2.73
C SER A 213 -0.36 -1.55 1.23
N VAL A 214 0.20 -2.64 0.71
CA VAL A 214 -0.02 -3.12 -0.65
C VAL A 214 -0.59 -4.52 -0.58
N GLY A 215 -1.80 -4.69 -1.11
CA GLY A 215 -2.45 -5.99 -1.25
C GLY A 215 -2.43 -6.44 -2.70
N THR A 216 -2.12 -7.71 -2.96
CA THR A 216 -2.16 -8.24 -4.34
C THR A 216 -2.50 -9.73 -4.40
N ASP A 217 -3.10 -10.16 -5.50
CA ASP A 217 -3.26 -11.58 -5.90
C ASP A 217 -2.22 -12.02 -6.95
N GLY A 218 -1.19 -11.18 -7.18
CA GLY A 218 -0.17 -11.37 -8.21
C GLY A 218 -0.53 -10.76 -9.57
N ARG A 219 -1.76 -10.25 -9.75
CA ARG A 219 -2.20 -9.59 -11.00
C ARG A 219 -2.84 -8.22 -10.74
N VAL A 220 -3.70 -8.14 -9.73
CA VAL A 220 -4.38 -6.92 -9.29
C VAL A 220 -3.68 -6.40 -8.03
N PHE A 221 -3.51 -5.09 -7.94
CA PHE A 221 -2.92 -4.40 -6.81
C PHE A 221 -3.95 -3.47 -6.17
N HIS A 222 -3.89 -3.41 -4.85
CA HIS A 222 -4.59 -2.46 -4.02
C HIS A 222 -3.55 -1.69 -3.22
N PHE A 223 -3.70 -0.37 -3.17
CA PHE A 223 -2.82 0.52 -2.44
C PHE A 223 -3.60 1.19 -1.32
N LEU A 224 -3.02 1.17 -0.12
CA LEU A 224 -3.57 1.81 1.06
C LEU A 224 -2.50 2.67 1.71
N VAL A 225 -2.90 3.87 2.11
CA VAL A 225 -2.16 4.65 3.11
C VAL A 225 -3.10 4.93 4.26
N PHE A 226 -2.71 4.52 5.47
CA PHE A 226 -3.50 4.69 6.68
C PHE A 226 -2.80 5.68 7.61
N GLN A 227 -3.55 6.66 8.14
CA GLN A 227 -3.06 7.61 9.14
C GLN A 227 -3.88 7.51 10.42
N LEU A 228 -3.21 7.11 11.50
CA LEU A 228 -3.75 7.04 12.83
C LEU A 228 -3.62 8.40 13.52
N ASN A 229 -4.76 9.05 13.74
CA ASN A 229 -4.87 10.37 14.37
C ASN A 229 -5.32 10.30 15.83
N THR A 230 -6.07 9.27 16.21
CA THR A 230 -6.60 9.10 17.57
C THR A 230 -6.56 7.65 18.01
N THR A 231 -6.30 7.44 19.30
CA THR A 231 -6.44 6.16 20.00
C THR A 231 -7.73 6.10 20.83
N ASP A 232 -8.49 7.19 20.92
CA ASP A 232 -9.84 7.19 21.49
C ASP A 232 -10.84 6.66 20.46
N LEU A 233 -11.29 5.42 20.69
CA LEU A 233 -12.16 4.65 19.80
C LEU A 233 -13.48 4.23 20.45
N ALA A 234 -13.66 4.58 21.73
CA ALA A 234 -14.83 4.19 22.53
C ALA A 234 -16.09 4.91 22.04
N SER A 235 -15.94 6.17 21.59
CA SER A 235 -17.01 6.96 21.01
C SER A 235 -17.00 6.94 19.48
N ASN A 236 -18.15 7.27 18.87
CA ASN A 236 -18.24 7.61 17.44
C ASN A 236 -17.99 9.11 17.18
N GLU A 237 -18.01 9.92 18.25
CA GLU A 237 -17.78 11.36 18.22
C GLU A 237 -16.29 11.68 18.24
N GLY A 238 -15.95 12.89 17.79
CA GLY A 238 -14.56 13.38 17.79
C GLY A 238 -13.78 13.10 16.50
N VAL A 239 -12.47 13.32 16.59
CA VAL A 239 -11.53 13.17 15.48
C VAL A 239 -11.49 11.73 15.01
N LYS A 240 -11.36 11.51 13.69
CA LYS A 240 -11.32 10.19 13.08
C LYS A 240 -10.00 9.93 12.37
N ASN A 241 -9.69 8.65 12.22
CA ASN A 241 -8.55 8.17 11.44
C ASN A 241 -8.86 8.27 9.94
N LEU A 242 -7.82 8.43 9.13
CA LEU A 242 -7.95 8.63 7.68
C LEU A 242 -7.29 7.50 6.90
N ALA A 243 -7.87 7.16 5.76
CA ALA A 243 -7.34 6.15 4.86
C ALA A 243 -7.50 6.59 3.40
N TRP A 244 -6.42 6.54 2.63
CA TRP A 244 -6.43 6.74 1.18
C TRP A 244 -6.30 5.39 0.50
N VAL A 245 -7.25 5.06 -0.37
CA VAL A 245 -7.33 3.75 -1.02
C VAL A 245 -7.38 3.93 -2.53
N ASP A 246 -6.53 3.19 -3.22
CA ASP A 246 -6.59 3.02 -4.66
C ASP A 246 -6.81 1.54 -4.99
N SER A 247 -7.94 1.24 -5.62
CA SER A 247 -8.50 -0.11 -5.73
C SER A 247 -8.36 -0.67 -7.14
N ASP A 248 -8.28 -2.00 -7.24
CA ASP A 248 -8.42 -2.77 -8.48
C ASP A 248 -7.43 -2.36 -9.59
N GLN A 249 -6.21 -2.01 -9.20
CA GLN A 249 -5.14 -1.60 -10.12
C GLN A 249 -4.52 -2.82 -10.78
N LEU A 250 -4.97 -3.16 -11.99
CA LEU A 250 -4.39 -4.23 -12.79
C LEU A 250 -2.94 -3.90 -13.18
N LEU A 251 -2.00 -4.80 -12.92
CA LEU A 251 -0.63 -4.69 -13.44
C LEU A 251 -0.55 -5.19 -14.89
N TYR A 252 -1.26 -6.28 -15.19
CA TYR A 252 -1.40 -6.85 -16.52
C TYR A 252 -2.77 -7.54 -16.64
N GLN A 253 -3.32 -7.62 -17.85
CA GLN A 253 -4.63 -8.22 -18.08
C GLN A 253 -4.56 -9.75 -17.98
N HIS A 254 -3.59 -10.35 -18.66
CA HIS A 254 -3.38 -11.81 -18.71
C HIS A 254 -1.89 -12.13 -18.96
N PHE A 255 -1.48 -13.36 -18.68
CA PHE A 255 -0.14 -13.85 -18.99
C PHE A 255 -0.25 -15.19 -19.71
N TRP A 256 0.23 -15.26 -20.95
CA TRP A 256 0.30 -16.51 -21.70
C TRP A 256 1.57 -17.26 -21.31
N CYS A 257 1.43 -18.38 -20.61
CA CYS A 257 2.56 -19.25 -20.26
C CYS A 257 3.08 -20.06 -21.46
N LEU A 258 2.24 -20.28 -22.46
CA LEU A 258 2.54 -21.02 -23.70
C LEU A 258 2.00 -20.24 -24.90
N PRO A 259 2.64 -20.34 -26.08
CA PRO A 259 2.17 -19.65 -27.27
C PRO A 259 0.84 -20.25 -27.73
N VAL A 260 -0.13 -19.41 -28.08
CA VAL A 260 -1.41 -19.86 -28.65
C VAL A 260 -1.24 -19.99 -30.16
N ILE A 261 -1.21 -21.23 -30.65
CA ILE A 261 -1.06 -21.53 -32.08
C ILE A 261 -2.43 -21.88 -32.67
N LYS A 262 -2.87 -21.15 -33.69
CA LYS A 262 -4.09 -21.47 -34.46
C LYS A 262 -3.71 -21.57 -35.94
N LYS A 263 -4.12 -22.65 -36.61
CA LYS A 263 -3.83 -22.90 -38.03
C LYS A 263 -2.33 -22.77 -38.38
N ARG A 264 -1.45 -23.33 -37.52
CA ARG A 264 0.02 -23.26 -37.63
C ARG A 264 0.63 -21.84 -37.56
N VAL A 265 -0.15 -20.85 -37.11
CA VAL A 265 0.33 -19.47 -36.87
C VAL A 265 0.21 -19.15 -35.38
N VAL A 266 1.23 -18.50 -34.83
CA VAL A 266 1.21 -17.99 -33.45
C VAL A 266 0.28 -16.77 -33.41
N VAL A 267 -0.81 -16.88 -32.67
CA VAL A 267 -1.79 -15.81 -32.49
C VAL A 267 -1.47 -14.98 -31.25
N GLU A 268 -1.07 -15.64 -30.16
CA GLU A 268 -0.66 -14.97 -28.93
C GLU A 268 0.74 -15.48 -28.55
N PRO A 269 1.75 -14.60 -28.45
CA PRO A 269 3.07 -14.98 -27.97
C PRO A 269 3.07 -15.21 -26.45
N VAL A 270 4.11 -15.89 -25.97
CA VAL A 270 4.34 -16.04 -24.52
C VAL A 270 4.63 -14.68 -23.91
N GLY A 271 3.98 -14.37 -22.78
CA GLY A 271 4.23 -13.15 -22.02
C GLY A 271 2.97 -12.44 -21.51
N PRO A 272 3.17 -11.28 -20.85
CA PRO A 272 2.07 -10.48 -20.32
C PRO A 272 1.36 -9.73 -21.46
N VAL A 273 0.03 -9.67 -21.37
CA VAL A 273 -0.84 -8.90 -22.26
C VAL A 273 -1.49 -7.78 -21.47
N GLY A 274 -1.55 -6.57 -22.05
CA GLY A 274 -2.20 -5.41 -21.44
C GLY A 274 -1.51 -4.92 -20.17
N PHE A 275 -0.17 -4.90 -20.17
CA PHE A 275 0.63 -4.34 -19.07
C PHE A 275 0.33 -2.85 -18.86
N LYS A 276 0.15 -2.44 -17.61
CA LYS A 276 -0.13 -1.05 -17.21
C LYS A 276 1.00 -0.53 -16.32
N PRO A 277 1.92 0.30 -16.84
CA PRO A 277 3.05 0.81 -16.05
C PRO A 277 2.62 1.72 -14.89
N GLU A 278 1.43 2.32 -14.95
CA GLU A 278 0.87 3.18 -13.91
C GLU A 278 0.77 2.47 -12.57
N THR A 279 0.38 1.19 -12.57
CA THR A 279 0.30 0.37 -11.36
C THR A 279 1.66 0.22 -10.69
N PHE A 280 2.71 -0.01 -11.49
CA PHE A 280 4.08 -0.10 -10.97
C PHE A 280 4.61 1.26 -10.50
N ARG A 281 4.27 2.37 -11.18
CA ARG A 281 4.63 3.72 -10.73
C ARG A 281 4.07 4.03 -9.35
N LYS A 282 2.82 3.66 -9.07
CA LYS A 282 2.19 3.82 -7.75
C LYS A 282 2.86 2.96 -6.68
N PHE A 283 3.16 1.70 -7.01
CA PHE A 283 3.94 0.82 -6.14
C PHE A 283 5.30 1.44 -5.78
N LEU A 284 6.02 1.94 -6.77
CA LEU A 284 7.31 2.60 -6.57
C LEU A 284 7.19 3.89 -5.76
N ALA A 285 6.15 4.70 -5.99
CA ALA A 285 5.91 5.93 -5.24
C ALA A 285 5.71 5.66 -3.74
N LEU A 286 4.95 4.61 -3.38
CA LEU A 286 4.82 4.18 -1.98
C LEU A 286 6.16 3.73 -1.41
N TYR A 287 6.91 2.90 -2.14
CA TYR A 287 8.22 2.43 -1.70
C TYR A 287 9.21 3.58 -1.42
N LEU A 288 9.19 4.62 -2.25
CA LEU A 288 10.06 5.80 -2.11
C LEU A 288 9.53 6.82 -1.08
N HIS A 289 8.31 6.67 -0.57
CA HIS A 289 7.75 7.60 0.39
C HIS A 289 8.58 7.61 1.69
N GLY A 290 9.04 8.79 2.11
CA GLY A 290 9.91 8.94 3.30
C GLY A 290 11.39 8.62 3.07
N ALA A 291 11.80 8.23 1.86
CA ALA A 291 13.20 8.07 1.49
C ALA A 291 13.77 9.26 0.69
N VAL A 292 12.90 10.14 0.18
CA VAL A 292 13.23 11.29 -0.67
C VAL A 292 12.80 12.58 0.01
#